data_AF-A0A6A6A587-F1
#
_entry.id   AF-A0A6A6A587-F1
#
_cell.length_a   1.000
_cell.length_b   1.000
_cell.length_c   1.000
_cell.angle_alpha   90.00
_cell.angle_beta   90.00
_cell.angle_gamma   90.00
#
_symmetry.space_group_name_H-M   'P 1'
#
loop_
_entity.id
_entity.type
_entity.pdbx_description
1 polymer ?
#
loop_
_entity_poly.entity_id
_entity_poly.type
_entity_poly.pdbx_seq_one_letter_code
_entity_poly.pdbx_strand_id
1 'polypeptide(L)'
;MSSSTESALPPNGPRNVTIPTLAMTNTNVKAKGIVVFSGGSAANALVDVFNTVREDKKCPLSYVIPISDNGGSSSELIRVFGGPGIGDVRSRLVRLIPDDPDNDDSEKAAIKAFFNHRLPKDRTEARQEWLQLLEAEHVLWTNISTAKKELIRSILNHIAFEIIKRRRPSSSFDFSTASIGNLFLTGARLFTGSFESAIYLLSSICSVPSHTSVLPAINTNFTHHISVGLSNNTTITGQNSISHPSLPTALENSATPPSPLDETEHHDRIEDANLPGSLPTLRKQYITFSKAAEAELPARIDRLWYINPYGQEIRIGANPLVLGALHNAQAVIYSIGSLYTSIVPSLVLKGIGAALANPAIRTKILILNSTLDRETGPSSAPYSALDFVAAIANAAANSQGVFVPVGREGLRAYVTHVIHLQGPGTPVVDREELRGLGIEAIRVYGRRDEGEGFVRYDERGLIQALEVTLGRRDRVPSRRNTLEGGR
;
A
#
# COMPACT_ATOMS: atom_id res chain seq x y z
N MET A 1 0.73 -17.17 -70.51
CA MET A 1 1.99 -17.35 -71.25
C MET A 1 2.67 -15.99 -71.29
N SER A 2 3.62 -15.78 -70.37
CA SER A 2 5.08 -15.65 -70.61
C SER A 2 5.47 -14.20 -70.95
N SER A 3 5.99 -13.41 -70.01
CA SER A 3 7.42 -13.31 -69.61
C SER A 3 8.28 -12.75 -70.77
N SER A 4 9.17 -11.77 -70.68
CA SER A 4 9.97 -11.16 -69.60
C SER A 4 10.64 -9.90 -70.18
N THR A 5 11.09 -8.94 -69.36
CA THR A 5 12.50 -8.49 -69.28
C THR A 5 12.65 -7.28 -68.34
N GLU A 6 13.43 -7.47 -67.28
CA GLU A 6 14.00 -6.41 -66.42
C GLU A 6 15.15 -5.70 -67.13
N SER A 7 15.32 -4.40 -66.87
CA SER A 7 16.64 -3.75 -66.92
C SER A 7 16.73 -2.68 -65.83
N ALA A 8 17.86 -2.71 -65.13
CA ALA A 8 18.14 -1.96 -63.90
C ALA A 8 18.56 -0.50 -64.14
N LEU A 9 18.23 0.37 -63.18
CA LEU A 9 18.54 1.81 -63.14
C LEU A 9 19.89 2.10 -62.42
N PRO A 10 20.62 3.17 -62.79
CA PRO A 10 21.90 3.56 -62.17
C PRO A 10 21.71 4.46 -60.92
N PRO A 11 22.77 4.67 -60.10
CA PRO A 11 22.65 5.27 -58.77
C PRO A 11 22.71 6.80 -58.82
N ASN A 12 21.85 7.47 -58.05
CA ASN A 12 21.87 8.92 -57.84
C ASN A 12 22.26 9.27 -56.39
N GLY A 13 23.27 10.13 -56.24
CA GLY A 13 23.80 10.63 -54.97
C GLY A 13 22.83 11.53 -54.18
N PRO A 14 23.20 11.92 -52.95
CA PRO A 14 22.26 12.44 -51.98
C PRO A 14 21.85 13.89 -52.30
N ARG A 15 20.55 14.11 -52.51
CA ARG A 15 19.95 15.46 -52.53
C ARG A 15 19.72 15.92 -51.09
N ASN A 16 20.32 17.06 -50.74
CA ASN A 16 20.01 17.79 -49.51
C ASN A 16 18.53 18.20 -49.50
N VAL A 17 17.73 17.56 -48.67
CA VAL A 17 16.36 17.97 -48.35
C VAL A 17 16.42 18.82 -47.08
N THR A 18 16.29 20.13 -47.24
CA THR A 18 16.02 21.05 -46.12
C THR A 18 14.62 20.76 -45.57
N ILE A 19 14.58 20.11 -44.42
CA ILE A 19 13.35 19.88 -43.63
C ILE A 19 13.00 21.19 -42.92
N PRO A 20 11.76 21.71 -43.00
CA PRO A 20 11.35 22.89 -42.27
C PRO A 20 11.45 22.61 -40.76
N THR A 21 12.19 23.46 -40.05
CA THR A 21 12.32 23.42 -38.60
C THR A 21 10.95 23.71 -37.98
N LEU A 22 10.25 22.66 -37.56
CA LEU A 22 9.03 22.80 -36.77
C LEU A 22 9.45 23.43 -35.42
N ALA A 23 9.08 24.68 -35.20
CA ALA A 23 9.20 25.31 -33.90
C ALA A 23 8.50 24.42 -32.87
N MET A 24 9.27 23.85 -31.94
CA MET A 24 8.73 23.10 -30.80
C MET A 24 8.06 24.09 -29.85
N THR A 25 6.82 24.46 -30.15
CA THR A 25 5.95 25.19 -29.24
C THR A 25 5.30 24.22 -28.26
N ASN A 26 5.41 24.56 -26.97
CA ASN A 26 4.81 23.93 -25.80
C ASN A 26 5.30 22.52 -25.43
N THR A 27 6.41 22.47 -24.69
CA THR A 27 6.53 21.51 -23.59
C THR A 27 5.39 21.79 -22.62
N ASN A 28 4.27 21.09 -22.78
CA ASN A 28 3.21 21.05 -21.79
C ASN A 28 3.82 20.38 -20.54
N VAL A 29 4.39 21.18 -19.64
CA VAL A 29 5.04 20.70 -18.43
C VAL A 29 3.95 20.03 -17.60
N LYS A 30 3.83 18.71 -17.72
CA LYS A 30 2.93 17.91 -16.89
C LYS A 30 3.20 18.26 -15.44
N ALA A 31 2.16 18.65 -14.71
CA ALA A 31 2.29 18.97 -13.29
C ALA A 31 2.90 17.77 -12.57
N LYS A 32 4.04 17.99 -11.89
CA LYS A 32 4.70 16.94 -11.12
C LYS A 32 3.79 16.46 -9.99
N GLY A 33 3.71 15.15 -9.77
CA GLY A 33 2.79 14.53 -8.83
C GLY A 33 3.30 14.43 -7.39
N ILE A 34 2.43 13.98 -6.49
CA ILE A 34 2.76 13.56 -5.13
C ILE A 34 2.62 12.04 -5.05
N VAL A 35 3.64 11.36 -4.54
CA VAL A 35 3.59 9.92 -4.28
C VAL A 35 3.53 9.67 -2.79
N VAL A 36 2.54 8.89 -2.34
CA VAL A 36 2.35 8.54 -0.94
C VAL A 36 2.60 7.05 -0.76
N PHE A 37 3.68 6.68 -0.07
CA PHE A 37 3.83 5.33 0.45
C PHE A 37 2.90 5.19 1.65
N SER A 38 1.92 4.29 1.52
CA SER A 38 0.84 4.12 2.48
C SER A 38 0.64 2.66 2.79
N GLY A 39 0.29 2.36 4.04
CA GLY A 39 -0.24 1.06 4.45
C GLY A 39 -1.76 1.05 4.58
N GLY A 40 -2.20 0.15 5.45
CA GLY A 40 -3.61 -0.10 5.77
C GLY A 40 -4.31 1.01 6.56
N SER A 41 -5.20 0.59 7.47
CA SER A 41 -6.23 1.43 8.09
C SER A 41 -5.77 2.78 8.70
N ALA A 42 -4.57 2.88 9.27
CA ALA A 42 -4.10 4.13 9.91
C ALA A 42 -4.05 5.30 8.93
N ALA A 43 -3.52 5.07 7.72
CA ALA A 43 -3.41 6.09 6.69
C ALA A 43 -4.78 6.52 6.12
N ASN A 44 -5.88 5.83 6.45
CA ASN A 44 -7.21 6.24 5.99
C ASN A 44 -7.69 7.52 6.68
N ALA A 45 -7.14 7.86 7.85
CA ALA A 45 -7.41 9.12 8.52
C ALA A 45 -6.79 10.33 7.79
N LEU A 46 -5.78 10.10 6.93
CA LEU A 46 -5.05 11.16 6.24
C LEU A 46 -5.45 11.32 4.76
N VAL A 47 -6.44 10.56 4.27
CA VAL A 47 -6.83 10.59 2.86
C VAL A 47 -7.32 11.98 2.46
N ASP A 48 -8.19 12.57 3.27
CA ASP A 48 -8.81 13.88 2.97
C ASP A 48 -7.78 15.00 3.03
N VAL A 49 -6.80 14.89 3.93
CA VAL A 49 -5.62 15.77 3.99
C VAL A 49 -4.84 15.73 2.67
N PHE A 50 -4.52 14.53 2.17
CA PHE A 50 -3.77 14.40 0.91
C PHE A 50 -4.59 14.84 -0.30
N ASN A 51 -5.90 14.58 -0.31
CA ASN A 51 -6.81 15.05 -1.36
C ASN A 51 -6.85 16.58 -1.39
N THR A 52 -6.98 17.24 -0.24
CA THR A 52 -6.99 18.71 -0.13
C THR A 52 -5.68 19.30 -0.65
N VAL A 53 -4.53 18.80 -0.17
CA VAL A 53 -3.20 19.26 -0.63
C VAL A 53 -3.04 19.08 -2.14
N ARG A 54 -3.57 17.99 -2.69
CA ARG A 54 -3.53 17.71 -4.12
C ARG A 54 -4.43 18.68 -4.91
N GLU A 55 -5.63 18.98 -4.42
CA GLU A 55 -6.56 19.94 -5.05
C GLU A 55 -5.95 21.35 -5.11
N ASP A 56 -5.37 21.82 -4.01
CA ASP A 56 -4.71 23.12 -3.93
C ASP A 56 -3.52 23.21 -4.89
N LYS A 57 -2.75 22.12 -5.03
CA LYS A 57 -1.60 22.05 -5.94
C LYS A 57 -1.98 21.75 -7.38
N LYS A 58 -3.20 21.26 -7.65
CA LYS A 58 -3.66 20.74 -8.94
C LYS A 58 -2.66 19.76 -9.56
N CYS A 59 -2.25 18.76 -8.79
CA CYS A 59 -1.30 17.75 -9.24
C CYS A 59 -1.88 16.32 -9.19
N PRO A 60 -1.24 15.34 -9.85
CA PRO A 60 -1.55 13.93 -9.64
C PRO A 60 -1.18 13.48 -8.22
N LEU A 61 -1.95 12.53 -7.67
CA LEU A 61 -1.68 11.85 -6.41
C LEU A 61 -1.62 10.34 -6.64
N SER A 62 -0.55 9.69 -6.19
CA SER A 62 -0.39 8.24 -6.35
C SER A 62 -0.09 7.59 -5.01
N TYR A 63 -0.97 6.69 -4.56
CA TYR A 63 -0.75 5.86 -3.39
C TYR A 63 -0.02 4.59 -3.79
N VAL A 64 1.11 4.30 -3.14
CA VAL A 64 1.85 3.04 -3.29
C VAL A 64 1.52 2.17 -2.09
N ILE A 65 0.92 1.01 -2.35
CA ILE A 65 0.39 0.10 -1.32
C ILE A 65 1.16 -1.23 -1.37
N PRO A 66 1.71 -1.73 -0.24
CA PRO A 66 2.32 -3.05 -0.20
C PRO A 66 1.29 -4.15 -0.42
N ILE A 67 1.75 -5.32 -0.88
CA ILE A 67 0.87 -6.47 -1.18
C ILE A 67 1.26 -7.74 -0.41
N SER A 68 1.96 -7.57 0.71
CA SER A 68 2.48 -8.66 1.56
C SER A 68 1.53 -9.08 2.68
N ASP A 69 0.36 -8.45 2.78
CA ASP A 69 -0.61 -8.75 3.83
C ASP A 69 -1.18 -10.16 3.69
N ASN A 70 -1.07 -10.92 4.78
CA ASN A 70 -1.53 -12.30 4.89
C ASN A 70 -2.50 -12.51 6.08
N GLY A 71 -3.05 -11.44 6.67
CA GLY A 71 -3.99 -11.50 7.78
C GLY A 71 -5.47 -11.35 7.41
N GLY A 72 -6.35 -11.65 8.36
CA GLY A 72 -7.79 -11.39 8.32
C GLY A 72 -8.50 -11.99 7.11
N SER A 73 -9.46 -11.25 6.54
CA SER A 73 -10.24 -11.70 5.37
C SER A 73 -9.40 -11.93 4.10
N SER A 74 -8.14 -11.49 4.07
CA SER A 74 -7.23 -11.76 2.96
C SER A 74 -6.53 -13.11 3.10
N SER A 75 -6.33 -13.63 4.33
CA SER A 75 -5.65 -14.91 4.54
C SER A 75 -6.38 -16.07 3.90
N GLU A 76 -7.70 -16.10 3.99
CA GLU A 76 -8.52 -17.17 3.43
C GLU A 76 -8.52 -17.17 1.90
N LEU A 77 -8.52 -15.99 1.29
CA LEU A 77 -8.40 -15.85 -0.16
C LEU A 77 -7.02 -16.28 -0.64
N ILE A 78 -5.96 -15.92 0.08
CA ILE A 78 -4.59 -16.34 -0.24
C ILE A 78 -4.46 -17.86 -0.09
N ARG A 79 -5.07 -18.46 0.94
CA ARG A 79 -5.05 -19.91 1.16
C ARG A 79 -5.70 -20.67 0.01
N VAL A 80 -6.88 -20.23 -0.44
CA VAL A 80 -7.65 -20.95 -1.46
C VAL A 80 -7.20 -20.61 -2.88
N PHE A 81 -6.84 -19.36 -3.17
CA PHE A 81 -6.54 -18.90 -4.53
C PHE A 81 -5.08 -18.49 -4.76
N GLY A 82 -4.30 -18.34 -3.71
CA GLY A 82 -3.01 -17.65 -3.76
C GLY A 82 -3.14 -16.18 -4.15
N GLY A 83 -1.98 -15.60 -4.42
CA GLY A 83 -1.83 -14.25 -4.98
C GLY A 83 -1.63 -13.16 -3.94
N PRO A 84 -1.65 -11.88 -4.36
CA PRO A 84 -1.24 -10.76 -3.50
C PRO A 84 -2.19 -10.52 -2.33
N GLY A 85 -1.65 -9.93 -1.26
CA GLY A 85 -2.44 -9.32 -0.20
C GLY A 85 -3.22 -8.12 -0.73
N ILE A 86 -4.56 -8.24 -0.81
CA ILE A 86 -5.43 -7.24 -1.45
C ILE A 86 -6.12 -6.28 -0.47
N GLY A 87 -6.04 -6.54 0.84
CA GLY A 87 -6.88 -5.89 1.86
C GLY A 87 -6.65 -4.37 1.95
N ASP A 88 -5.39 -3.95 1.91
CA ASP A 88 -5.01 -2.53 1.95
C ASP A 88 -5.35 -1.79 0.66
N VAL A 89 -5.17 -2.44 -0.49
CA VAL A 89 -5.56 -1.88 -1.79
C VAL A 89 -7.08 -1.65 -1.85
N ARG A 90 -7.88 -2.64 -1.44
CA ARG A 90 -9.34 -2.51 -1.31
C ARG A 90 -9.69 -1.34 -0.40
N SER A 91 -9.12 -1.32 0.81
CA SER A 91 -9.38 -0.30 1.82
C SER A 91 -9.15 1.11 1.26
N ARG A 92 -8.03 1.31 0.54
CA ARG A 92 -7.70 2.59 -0.09
C ARG A 92 -8.67 2.98 -1.20
N LEU A 93 -9.00 2.05 -2.10
CA LEU A 93 -9.95 2.32 -3.20
C LEU A 93 -11.32 2.73 -2.69
N VAL A 94 -11.84 2.02 -1.67
CA VAL A 94 -13.17 2.31 -1.10
C VAL A 94 -13.14 3.64 -0.33
N ARG A 95 -12.02 3.99 0.32
CA ARG A 95 -11.88 5.28 1.01
C ARG A 95 -11.78 6.48 0.07
N LEU A 96 -11.37 6.26 -1.19
CA LEU A 96 -11.29 7.26 -2.24
C LEU A 96 -12.60 7.46 -3.02
N ILE A 97 -13.66 6.72 -2.69
CA ILE A 97 -14.99 7.00 -3.23
C ILE A 97 -15.39 8.42 -2.79
N PRO A 98 -15.75 9.32 -3.73
CA PRO A 98 -16.15 10.67 -3.39
C PRO A 98 -17.36 10.66 -2.46
N ASP A 99 -17.30 11.43 -1.38
CA ASP A 99 -18.44 11.62 -0.50
C ASP A 99 -19.51 12.49 -1.17
N ASP A 100 -20.76 12.28 -0.80
CA ASP A 100 -21.92 13.06 -1.25
C ASP A 100 -22.72 13.51 -0.02
N PRO A 101 -22.25 14.56 0.68
CA PRO A 101 -22.76 14.93 2.00
C PRO A 101 -24.21 15.42 2.01
N ASP A 102 -24.76 15.73 0.83
CA ASP A 102 -26.15 16.19 0.68
C ASP A 102 -27.12 15.04 0.35
N ASN A 103 -26.61 13.82 0.14
CA ASN A 103 -27.43 12.67 -0.25
C ASN A 103 -26.85 11.34 0.27
N ASP A 104 -27.27 10.98 1.49
CA ASP A 104 -26.93 9.70 2.11
C ASP A 104 -27.44 8.48 1.30
N ASP A 105 -28.48 8.67 0.48
CA ASP A 105 -29.01 7.66 -0.43
C ASP A 105 -28.33 7.67 -1.82
N SER A 106 -27.22 8.40 -1.97
CA SER A 106 -26.47 8.42 -3.21
C SER A 106 -25.93 7.03 -3.59
N GLU A 107 -25.83 6.78 -4.89
CA GLU A 107 -25.23 5.54 -5.40
C GLU A 107 -23.80 5.34 -4.88
N LYS A 108 -23.04 6.43 -4.66
CA LYS A 108 -21.68 6.37 -4.14
C LYS A 108 -21.64 5.87 -2.70
N ALA A 109 -22.54 6.37 -1.84
CA ALA A 109 -22.69 5.90 -0.47
C ALA A 109 -23.06 4.41 -0.43
N ALA A 110 -24.00 3.98 -1.28
CA ALA A 110 -24.39 2.58 -1.41
C ALA A 110 -23.21 1.67 -1.85
N ILE A 111 -22.44 2.09 -2.86
CA ILE A 111 -21.24 1.35 -3.31
C ILE A 111 -20.17 1.29 -2.21
N LYS A 112 -19.97 2.40 -1.48
CA LYS A 112 -19.03 2.46 -0.36
C LYS A 112 -19.44 1.51 0.77
N ALA A 113 -20.73 1.44 1.10
CA ALA A 113 -21.27 0.48 2.05
C ALA A 113 -21.08 -0.96 1.54
N PHE A 114 -21.42 -1.24 0.28
CA PHE A 114 -21.32 -2.55 -0.35
C PHE A 114 -19.89 -3.13 -0.27
N PHE A 115 -18.88 -2.36 -0.67
CA PHE A 115 -17.49 -2.85 -0.70
C PHE A 115 -16.78 -2.84 0.66
N ASN A 116 -17.25 -2.04 1.63
CA ASN A 116 -16.79 -2.12 3.02
C ASN A 116 -17.42 -3.27 3.79
N HIS A 117 -18.53 -3.81 3.30
CA HIS A 117 -19.27 -4.86 3.97
C HIS A 117 -18.42 -6.10 4.25
N ARG A 118 -18.61 -6.65 5.44
CA ARG A 118 -18.00 -7.90 5.91
C ARG A 118 -19.11 -8.83 6.33
N LEU A 119 -19.01 -10.08 5.88
CA LEU A 119 -19.96 -11.11 6.24
C LEU A 119 -19.88 -11.41 7.76
N PRO A 120 -20.97 -11.96 8.34
CA PRO A 120 -21.05 -12.37 9.73
C PRO A 120 -19.89 -13.27 10.17
N LYS A 121 -19.69 -13.34 11.49
CA LYS A 121 -18.68 -14.23 12.08
C LYS A 121 -19.16 -15.67 12.10
N ASP A 122 -20.46 -15.91 12.20
CA ASP A 122 -21.01 -17.27 12.12
C ASP A 122 -20.93 -17.80 10.69
N ARG A 123 -20.46 -19.04 10.57
CA ARG A 123 -20.18 -19.67 9.27
C ARG A 123 -21.44 -19.91 8.44
N THR A 124 -22.54 -20.23 9.09
CA THR A 124 -23.82 -20.55 8.43
C THR A 124 -24.48 -19.27 7.96
N GLU A 125 -24.54 -18.26 8.83
CA GLU A 125 -25.06 -16.93 8.50
C GLU A 125 -24.25 -16.29 7.37
N ALA A 126 -22.92 -16.32 7.45
CA ALA A 126 -22.04 -15.77 6.42
C ALA A 126 -22.27 -16.43 5.06
N ARG A 127 -22.48 -17.75 5.04
CA ARG A 127 -22.78 -18.48 3.81
C ARG A 127 -24.16 -18.12 3.25
N GLN A 128 -25.17 -17.99 4.10
CA GLN A 128 -26.52 -17.63 3.69
C GLN A 128 -26.55 -16.22 3.10
N GLU A 129 -25.92 -15.27 3.78
CA GLU A 129 -25.84 -13.89 3.32
C GLU A 129 -25.04 -13.75 2.02
N TRP A 130 -23.96 -14.53 1.86
CA TRP A 130 -23.23 -14.62 0.60
C TRP A 130 -24.12 -15.08 -0.57
N LEU A 131 -25.00 -16.06 -0.35
CA LEU A 131 -25.94 -16.52 -1.38
C LEU A 131 -26.95 -15.42 -1.75
N GLN A 132 -27.52 -14.73 -0.76
CA GLN A 132 -28.44 -13.61 -0.98
C GLN A 132 -27.78 -12.49 -1.80
N LEU A 133 -26.48 -12.24 -1.59
CA LEU A 133 -25.73 -11.28 -2.39
C LEU A 133 -25.58 -11.71 -3.85
N LEU A 134 -25.34 -13.00 -4.11
CA LEU A 134 -25.25 -13.54 -5.48
C LEU A 134 -26.59 -13.53 -6.21
N GLU A 135 -27.68 -13.82 -5.49
CA GLU A 135 -29.05 -13.81 -6.01
C GLU A 135 -29.61 -12.38 -6.19
N ALA A 136 -28.87 -11.37 -5.71
CA ALA A 136 -29.24 -9.96 -5.71
C ALA A 136 -30.47 -9.61 -4.84
N GLU A 137 -30.75 -10.43 -3.82
CA GLU A 137 -31.85 -10.23 -2.87
C GLU A 137 -31.44 -9.41 -1.64
N HIS A 138 -30.14 -9.30 -1.38
CA HIS A 138 -29.64 -8.60 -0.21
C HIS A 138 -29.82 -7.06 -0.28
N VAL A 139 -30.14 -6.44 0.85
CA VAL A 139 -30.43 -4.98 0.96
C VAL A 139 -29.26 -4.08 0.52
N LEU A 140 -28.02 -4.58 0.55
CA LEU A 140 -26.84 -3.84 0.09
C LEU A 140 -26.88 -3.46 -1.40
N TRP A 141 -27.74 -4.10 -2.19
CA TRP A 141 -27.96 -3.73 -3.58
C TRP A 141 -28.85 -2.48 -3.74
N THR A 142 -29.45 -1.97 -2.68
CA THR A 142 -30.30 -0.77 -2.73
C THR A 142 -29.50 0.44 -3.22
N ASN A 143 -30.12 1.33 -4.01
CA ASN A 143 -29.50 2.56 -4.56
C ASN A 143 -28.28 2.36 -5.49
N ILE A 144 -27.94 1.13 -5.88
CA ILE A 144 -26.95 0.85 -6.94
C ILE A 144 -27.65 0.74 -8.30
N SER A 145 -27.14 1.41 -9.34
CA SER A 145 -27.70 1.32 -10.70
C SER A 145 -27.60 -0.08 -11.28
N THR A 146 -28.55 -0.43 -12.15
CA THR A 146 -28.60 -1.76 -12.79
C THR A 146 -27.31 -2.11 -13.52
N ALA A 147 -26.70 -1.15 -14.23
CA ALA A 147 -25.44 -1.39 -14.95
C ALA A 147 -24.30 -1.78 -14.00
N LYS A 148 -24.13 -1.07 -12.87
CA LYS A 148 -23.10 -1.40 -11.87
C LYS A 148 -23.44 -2.69 -11.14
N LYS A 149 -24.72 -2.94 -10.81
CA LYS A 149 -25.19 -4.20 -10.21
C LYS A 149 -24.78 -5.40 -11.04
N GLU A 150 -25.13 -5.41 -12.32
CA GLU A 150 -24.83 -6.55 -13.20
C GLU A 150 -23.32 -6.76 -13.37
N LEU A 151 -22.56 -5.67 -13.51
CA LEU A 151 -21.11 -5.75 -13.57
C LEU A 151 -20.50 -6.33 -12.29
N ILE A 152 -20.86 -5.81 -11.11
CA ILE A 152 -20.36 -6.28 -9.82
C ILE A 152 -20.75 -7.74 -9.62
N ARG A 153 -22.03 -8.07 -9.85
CA ARG A 153 -22.58 -9.41 -9.69
C ARG A 153 -21.92 -10.43 -10.60
N SER A 154 -21.58 -10.07 -11.84
CA SER A 154 -20.86 -10.96 -12.76
C SER A 154 -19.52 -11.43 -12.17
N ILE A 155 -18.78 -10.53 -11.51
CA ILE A 155 -17.51 -10.84 -10.87
C ILE A 155 -17.70 -11.65 -9.58
N LEU A 156 -18.73 -11.35 -8.80
CA LEU A 156 -19.08 -12.14 -7.60
C LEU A 156 -19.50 -13.57 -7.98
N ASN A 157 -20.25 -13.75 -9.06
CA ASN A 157 -20.59 -15.06 -9.61
C ASN A 157 -19.34 -15.80 -10.11
N HIS A 158 -18.41 -15.09 -10.75
CA HIS A 158 -17.16 -15.69 -11.18
C HIS A 158 -16.34 -16.21 -10.00
N ILE A 159 -16.16 -15.42 -8.92
CA ILE A 159 -15.45 -15.94 -7.74
C ILE A 159 -16.23 -17.07 -7.05
N ALA A 160 -17.56 -17.02 -7.00
CA ALA A 160 -18.37 -18.12 -6.48
C ALA A 160 -18.09 -19.43 -7.24
N PHE A 161 -18.02 -19.37 -8.57
CA PHE A 161 -17.63 -20.50 -9.40
C PHE A 161 -16.18 -20.96 -9.13
N GLU A 162 -15.24 -20.04 -9.00
CA GLU A 162 -13.84 -20.36 -8.67
C GLU A 162 -13.68 -21.00 -7.28
N ILE A 163 -14.50 -20.60 -6.28
CA ILE A 163 -14.58 -21.22 -4.95
C ILE A 163 -15.05 -22.67 -5.09
N ILE A 164 -16.12 -22.92 -5.84
CA ILE A 164 -16.69 -24.26 -6.00
C ILE A 164 -15.68 -25.20 -6.69
N LYS A 165 -14.97 -24.75 -7.73
CA LYS A 165 -13.94 -25.55 -8.42
C LYS A 165 -12.80 -26.01 -7.50
N ARG A 166 -12.46 -25.19 -6.50
CA ARG A 166 -11.36 -25.46 -5.56
C ARG A 166 -11.82 -26.14 -4.28
N ARG A 167 -13.13 -26.41 -4.13
CA ARG A 167 -13.64 -27.17 -3.00
C ARG A 167 -13.04 -28.58 -3.00
N ARG A 168 -12.61 -29.04 -1.83
CA ARG A 168 -12.15 -30.40 -1.55
C ARG A 168 -12.86 -30.94 -0.30
N PRO A 169 -12.93 -32.26 -0.09
CA PRO A 169 -13.43 -32.83 1.16
C PRO A 169 -12.62 -32.37 2.38
N SER A 170 -11.31 -32.19 2.21
CA SER A 170 -10.36 -31.74 3.24
C SER A 170 -10.25 -30.22 3.38
N SER A 171 -10.75 -29.45 2.41
CA SER A 171 -10.61 -27.99 2.37
C SER A 171 -11.83 -27.31 1.75
N SER A 172 -12.44 -26.41 2.51
CA SER A 172 -13.57 -25.61 2.07
C SER A 172 -13.29 -24.14 2.34
N PHE A 173 -13.89 -23.26 1.53
CA PHE A 173 -13.79 -21.82 1.74
C PHE A 173 -14.65 -21.41 2.95
N ASP A 174 -14.06 -20.64 3.85
CA ASP A 174 -14.74 -20.04 4.98
C ASP A 174 -15.15 -18.59 4.66
N PHE A 175 -16.45 -18.32 4.72
CA PHE A 175 -17.01 -17.00 4.46
C PHE A 175 -17.01 -16.10 5.70
N SER A 176 -16.72 -16.65 6.88
CA SER A 176 -16.77 -15.95 8.15
C SER A 176 -15.88 -14.69 8.12
N THR A 177 -16.45 -13.51 8.36
CA THR A 177 -15.75 -12.20 8.31
C THR A 177 -15.17 -11.80 6.95
N ALA A 178 -15.47 -12.55 5.88
CA ALA A 178 -14.98 -12.26 4.54
C ALA A 178 -15.50 -10.90 4.06
N SER A 179 -14.65 -10.12 3.41
CA SER A 179 -15.03 -8.82 2.88
C SER A 179 -15.49 -8.94 1.43
N ILE A 180 -16.63 -8.33 1.12
CA ILE A 180 -17.20 -8.32 -0.23
C ILE A 180 -16.25 -7.64 -1.23
N GLY A 181 -15.60 -6.53 -0.84
CA GLY A 181 -14.59 -5.90 -1.68
C GLY A 181 -13.35 -6.75 -1.93
N ASN A 182 -12.96 -7.59 -0.97
CA ASN A 182 -11.86 -8.53 -1.18
C ASN A 182 -12.26 -9.67 -2.14
N LEU A 183 -13.47 -10.22 -1.98
CA LEU A 183 -14.03 -11.23 -2.88
C LEU A 183 -14.11 -10.68 -4.32
N PHE A 184 -14.60 -9.45 -4.47
CA PHE A 184 -14.67 -8.78 -5.77
C PHE A 184 -13.29 -8.61 -6.41
N LEU A 185 -12.30 -8.06 -5.70
CA LEU A 185 -10.95 -7.87 -6.26
C LEU A 185 -10.28 -9.20 -6.64
N THR A 186 -10.41 -10.24 -5.81
CA THR A 186 -9.91 -11.57 -6.16
C THR A 186 -10.62 -12.12 -7.39
N GLY A 187 -11.94 -11.99 -7.46
CA GLY A 187 -12.74 -12.42 -8.62
C GLY A 187 -12.31 -11.69 -9.89
N ALA A 188 -12.17 -10.37 -9.84
CA ALA A 188 -11.74 -9.55 -10.97
C ALA A 188 -10.31 -9.90 -11.41
N ARG A 189 -9.40 -10.17 -10.46
CA ARG A 189 -8.04 -10.63 -10.75
C ARG A 189 -8.04 -11.96 -11.49
N LEU A 190 -8.82 -12.93 -11.01
CA LEU A 190 -8.93 -14.25 -11.62
C LEU A 190 -9.57 -14.17 -13.02
N PHE A 191 -10.60 -13.34 -13.17
CA PHE A 191 -11.29 -13.13 -14.43
C PHE A 191 -10.38 -12.48 -15.49
N THR A 192 -9.64 -11.44 -15.12
CA THR A 192 -8.79 -10.68 -16.04
C THR A 192 -7.37 -11.25 -16.19
N GLY A 193 -6.94 -12.13 -15.28
CA GLY A 193 -5.55 -12.57 -15.17
C GLY A 193 -4.57 -11.47 -14.73
N SER A 194 -5.05 -10.31 -14.27
CA SER A 194 -4.22 -9.17 -13.91
C SER A 194 -4.75 -8.44 -12.68
N PHE A 195 -3.91 -8.31 -11.66
CA PHE A 195 -4.27 -7.56 -10.46
C PHE A 195 -4.43 -6.06 -10.72
N GLU A 196 -3.63 -5.48 -11.61
CA GLU A 196 -3.77 -4.06 -11.99
C GLU A 196 -5.10 -3.79 -12.72
N SER A 197 -5.52 -4.71 -13.59
CA SER A 197 -6.81 -4.62 -14.27
C SER A 197 -7.98 -4.74 -13.28
N ALA A 198 -7.85 -5.57 -12.25
CA ALA A 198 -8.82 -5.67 -11.16
C ALA A 198 -8.94 -4.37 -10.35
N ILE A 199 -7.81 -3.73 -10.04
CA ILE A 199 -7.76 -2.42 -9.39
C ILE A 199 -8.44 -1.36 -10.27
N TYR A 200 -8.12 -1.34 -11.57
CA TYR A 200 -8.72 -0.42 -12.53
C TYR A 200 -10.25 -0.59 -12.61
N LEU A 201 -10.73 -1.83 -12.64
CA LEU A 201 -12.16 -2.15 -12.68
C LEU A 201 -12.87 -1.63 -11.41
N LEU A 202 -12.34 -1.94 -10.22
CA LEU A 202 -12.93 -1.46 -8.97
C LEU A 202 -12.89 0.08 -8.88
N SER A 203 -11.75 0.69 -9.24
CA SER A 203 -11.57 2.14 -9.27
C SER A 203 -12.62 2.82 -10.16
N SER A 204 -12.90 2.25 -11.33
CA SER A 204 -13.90 2.76 -12.28
C SER A 204 -15.33 2.65 -11.74
N ILE A 205 -15.68 1.50 -11.13
CA ILE A 205 -17.01 1.29 -10.51
C ILE A 205 -17.23 2.29 -9.37
N CYS A 206 -16.20 2.47 -8.55
CA CYS A 206 -16.16 3.40 -7.42
C CYS A 206 -16.09 4.88 -7.83
N SER A 207 -15.94 5.18 -9.13
CA SER A 207 -15.78 6.55 -9.64
C SER A 207 -14.66 7.31 -8.94
N VAL A 208 -13.54 6.62 -8.66
CA VAL A 208 -12.35 7.22 -8.06
C VAL A 208 -11.82 8.31 -9.00
N PRO A 209 -11.43 9.48 -8.49
CA PRO A 209 -11.01 10.58 -9.35
C PRO A 209 -9.80 10.25 -10.23
N SER A 210 -9.85 10.64 -11.51
CA SER A 210 -8.86 10.25 -12.55
C SER A 210 -7.42 10.70 -12.29
N HIS A 211 -7.22 11.66 -11.41
CA HIS A 211 -5.93 12.22 -10.99
C HIS A 211 -5.38 11.56 -9.72
N THR A 212 -6.11 10.61 -9.13
CA THR A 212 -5.70 9.83 -7.98
C THR A 212 -5.57 8.36 -8.38
N SER A 213 -4.40 7.77 -8.16
CA SER A 213 -4.15 6.36 -8.46
C SER A 213 -3.77 5.57 -7.22
N VAL A 214 -4.20 4.30 -7.18
CA VAL A 214 -3.79 3.32 -6.18
C VAL A 214 -2.95 2.27 -6.89
N LEU A 215 -1.66 2.23 -6.57
CA LEU A 215 -0.66 1.41 -7.24
C LEU A 215 -0.19 0.31 -6.28
N PRO A 216 -0.30 -0.97 -6.65
CA PRO A 216 0.32 -2.03 -5.89
C PRO A 216 1.84 -1.93 -6.04
N ALA A 217 2.58 -2.06 -4.94
CA ALA A 217 4.03 -1.91 -4.93
C ALA A 217 4.74 -2.93 -5.86
N ILE A 218 4.14 -4.10 -6.05
CA ILE A 218 4.58 -5.17 -6.95
C ILE A 218 3.43 -5.49 -7.90
N ASN A 219 3.71 -5.59 -9.20
CA ASN A 219 2.77 -6.14 -10.16
C ASN A 219 2.91 -7.67 -10.22
N THR A 220 1.97 -8.39 -9.62
CA THR A 220 2.01 -9.85 -9.57
C THR A 220 0.63 -10.46 -9.30
N ASN A 221 0.46 -11.70 -9.75
CA ASN A 221 -0.67 -12.56 -9.39
C ASN A 221 -0.30 -13.60 -8.32
N PHE A 222 0.93 -13.58 -7.80
CA PHE A 222 1.45 -14.55 -6.84
C PHE A 222 1.63 -13.94 -5.45
N THR A 223 1.56 -14.80 -4.43
CA THR A 223 1.81 -14.41 -3.04
C THR A 223 3.29 -14.16 -2.84
N HIS A 224 3.62 -13.02 -2.22
CA HIS A 224 4.99 -12.70 -1.83
C HIS A 224 5.00 -12.44 -0.33
N HIS A 225 5.87 -13.16 0.38
CA HIS A 225 5.95 -13.08 1.82
C HIS A 225 7.14 -12.25 2.24
N ILE A 226 7.04 -11.63 3.41
CA ILE A 226 8.10 -10.84 4.02
C ILE A 226 8.65 -11.55 5.27
N SER A 227 9.93 -11.36 5.52
CA SER A 227 10.62 -11.77 6.74
C SER A 227 11.41 -10.61 7.30
N VAL A 228 11.55 -10.59 8.63
CA VAL A 228 12.38 -9.63 9.35
C VAL A 228 13.47 -10.35 10.13
N GLY A 229 14.66 -9.77 10.13
CA GLY A 229 15.77 -10.15 11.00
C GLY A 229 15.84 -9.17 12.15
N LEU A 230 15.90 -9.69 13.38
CA LEU A 230 16.07 -8.90 14.59
C LEU A 230 17.54 -8.77 14.97
N SER A 231 17.88 -7.77 15.78
CA SER A 231 19.24 -7.50 16.25
C SER A 231 19.86 -8.60 17.10
N ASN A 232 19.05 -9.55 17.58
CA ASN A 232 19.50 -10.75 18.28
C ASN A 232 19.65 -11.98 17.36
N ASN A 233 19.66 -11.78 16.03
CA ASN A 233 19.69 -12.81 14.99
C ASN A 233 18.45 -13.70 14.87
N THR A 234 17.36 -13.39 15.58
CA THR A 234 16.08 -14.09 15.39
C THR A 234 15.44 -13.65 14.07
N THR A 235 14.86 -14.58 13.33
CA THR A 235 14.08 -14.29 12.11
C THR A 235 12.60 -14.55 12.35
N ILE A 236 11.75 -13.61 11.96
CA ILE A 236 10.28 -13.76 12.00
C ILE A 236 9.75 -13.66 10.56
N THR A 237 8.89 -14.61 10.19
CA THR A 237 8.38 -14.73 8.81
C THR A 237 6.87 -14.60 8.78
N GLY A 238 6.38 -13.81 7.82
CA GLY A 238 4.96 -13.52 7.61
C GLY A 238 4.54 -12.18 8.26
N GLN A 239 3.85 -11.33 7.50
CA GLN A 239 3.45 -10.00 7.97
C GLN A 239 2.61 -10.07 9.25
N ASN A 240 1.64 -10.97 9.32
CA ASN A 240 0.81 -11.10 10.51
C ASN A 240 1.64 -11.51 11.74
N SER A 241 2.60 -12.42 11.62
CA SER A 241 3.49 -12.80 12.73
C SER A 241 4.40 -11.64 13.19
N ILE A 242 4.75 -10.73 12.28
CA ILE A 242 5.53 -9.53 12.59
C ILE A 242 4.68 -8.52 13.35
N SER A 243 3.46 -8.23 12.86
CA SER A 243 2.61 -7.14 13.34
C SER A 243 1.69 -7.55 14.48
N HIS A 244 1.06 -8.72 14.38
CA HIS A 244 -0.02 -9.18 15.25
C HIS A 244 0.09 -10.70 15.42
N PRO A 245 0.97 -11.21 16.30
CA PRO A 245 1.07 -12.64 16.52
C PRO A 245 -0.30 -13.13 16.99
N SER A 246 -0.90 -14.06 16.26
CA SER A 246 -2.03 -14.78 16.83
C SER A 246 -1.52 -15.54 18.04
N LEU A 247 -2.24 -15.41 19.16
CA LEU A 247 -2.14 -16.39 20.23
C LEU A 247 -2.29 -17.78 19.60
N PRO A 248 -1.50 -18.79 19.98
CA PRO A 248 -1.78 -20.15 19.57
C PRO A 248 -3.24 -20.40 19.91
N THR A 249 -4.05 -20.76 18.92
CA THR A 249 -5.47 -21.08 19.12
C THR A 249 -5.51 -22.31 20.01
N ALA A 250 -5.51 -22.11 21.33
CA ALA A 250 -5.81 -23.14 22.28
C ALA A 250 -7.32 -23.31 22.25
N LEU A 251 -7.78 -24.34 21.52
CA LEU A 251 -9.08 -25.05 21.55
C LEU A 251 -8.99 -26.03 20.36
N GLU A 252 -8.98 -27.37 20.48
CA GLU A 252 -9.78 -28.26 21.32
C GLU A 252 -9.02 -29.56 21.69
N ASN A 253 -9.06 -29.96 22.97
CA ASN A 253 -9.00 -31.33 23.51
C ASN A 253 -8.13 -32.40 22.83
N SER A 254 -6.84 -32.16 22.61
CA SER A 254 -5.83 -33.24 22.56
C SER A 254 -4.86 -33.08 23.73
N ALA A 255 -4.67 -34.15 24.52
CA ALA A 255 -3.85 -34.18 25.74
C ALA A 255 -2.33 -34.02 25.48
N THR A 256 -1.94 -33.43 24.36
CA THR A 256 -0.57 -33.16 23.94
C THR A 256 -0.62 -32.10 22.84
N PRO A 257 0.17 -31.01 22.91
CA PRO A 257 0.37 -30.14 21.76
C PRO A 257 0.99 -30.97 20.63
N PRO A 258 0.46 -30.93 19.40
CA PRO A 258 1.07 -31.63 18.28
C PRO A 258 2.51 -31.14 18.11
N SER A 259 3.43 -32.07 17.80
CA SER A 259 4.78 -31.65 17.48
C SER A 259 4.77 -30.78 16.20
N PRO A 260 5.77 -29.91 15.97
CA PRO A 260 5.87 -29.13 14.74
C PRO A 260 5.86 -30.00 13.46
N LEU A 261 6.28 -31.26 13.58
CA LEU A 261 6.23 -32.26 12.52
C LEU A 261 4.78 -32.73 12.28
N ASP A 262 4.00 -32.99 13.33
CA ASP A 262 2.59 -33.39 13.21
C ASP A 262 1.72 -32.26 12.62
N GLU A 263 1.96 -30.99 12.99
CA GLU A 263 1.28 -29.84 12.37
C GLU A 263 1.60 -29.74 10.87
N THR A 264 2.86 -29.96 10.50
CA THR A 264 3.32 -29.88 9.11
C THR A 264 2.74 -31.01 8.26
N GLU A 265 2.74 -32.24 8.76
CA GLU A 265 2.15 -33.39 8.08
C GLU A 265 0.62 -33.26 7.92
N HIS A 266 -0.07 -32.67 8.90
CA HIS A 266 -1.50 -32.40 8.78
C HIS A 266 -1.79 -31.34 7.71
N HIS A 267 -1.00 -30.27 7.65
CA HIS A 267 -1.12 -29.23 6.63
C HIS A 267 -0.72 -29.72 5.22
N ASP A 268 0.25 -30.63 5.11
CA ASP A 268 0.65 -31.23 3.82
C ASP A 268 -0.45 -32.14 3.23
N ARG A 269 -1.38 -32.65 4.05
CA ARG A 269 -2.57 -33.40 3.59
C ARG A 269 -3.69 -32.49 3.06
N ILE A 270 -3.59 -31.17 3.27
CA ILE A 270 -4.58 -30.19 2.80
C ILE A 270 -4.12 -29.66 1.43
N GLU A 271 -4.84 -30.03 0.37
CA GLU A 271 -4.64 -29.52 -1.00
C GLU A 271 -5.15 -28.08 -1.14
N ASP A 272 -4.39 -27.11 -0.63
CA ASP A 272 -4.64 -25.68 -0.77
C ASP A 272 -3.75 -25.06 -1.88
N ALA A 273 -3.83 -23.74 -2.10
CA ALA A 273 -2.96 -23.04 -3.07
C ALA A 273 -1.48 -22.99 -2.63
N ASN A 274 -1.14 -23.58 -1.49
CA ASN A 274 0.23 -23.67 -0.98
C ASN A 274 1.01 -24.73 -1.75
N LEU A 275 2.20 -24.39 -2.23
CA LEU A 275 3.10 -25.35 -2.86
C LEU A 275 3.62 -26.37 -1.84
N PRO A 276 3.82 -27.64 -2.22
CA PRO A 276 4.45 -28.65 -1.37
C PRO A 276 5.81 -28.15 -0.85
N GLY A 277 6.08 -28.37 0.44
CA GLY A 277 7.32 -27.92 1.09
C GLY A 277 7.38 -26.42 1.44
N SER A 278 6.29 -25.67 1.26
CA SER A 278 6.21 -24.27 1.73
C SER A 278 6.30 -24.17 3.26
N LEU A 279 6.79 -23.03 3.78
CA LEU A 279 6.99 -22.85 5.23
C LEU A 279 5.67 -22.98 6.02
N PRO A 280 5.61 -23.81 7.08
CA PRO A 280 4.38 -24.01 7.87
C PRO A 280 3.82 -22.71 8.47
N THR A 281 4.66 -21.77 8.86
CA THR A 281 4.26 -20.46 9.42
C THR A 281 3.45 -19.61 8.44
N LEU A 282 3.64 -19.81 7.14
CA LEU A 282 2.91 -19.12 6.07
C LEU A 282 1.55 -19.76 5.77
N ARG A 283 1.34 -21.01 6.22
CA ARG A 283 0.11 -21.79 5.96
C ARG A 283 -0.96 -21.62 7.05
N LYS A 284 -0.63 -20.96 8.17
CA LYS A 284 -1.58 -20.76 9.29
C LYS A 284 -2.70 -19.78 8.88
N GLN A 285 -3.93 -20.12 9.22
CA GLN A 285 -5.11 -19.28 8.97
C GLN A 285 -5.18 -18.19 10.03
N TYR A 286 -4.97 -16.93 9.63
CA TYR A 286 -5.01 -15.78 10.52
C TYR A 286 -6.37 -15.06 10.44
N ILE A 287 -7.47 -15.79 10.69
CA ILE A 287 -8.84 -15.26 10.55
C ILE A 287 -9.20 -14.31 11.71
N THR A 288 -8.79 -14.63 12.95
CA THR A 288 -9.07 -13.81 14.13
C THR A 288 -7.89 -12.89 14.43
N PHE A 289 -8.20 -11.59 14.52
CA PHE A 289 -7.25 -10.52 14.75
C PHE A 289 -7.59 -9.79 16.06
N SER A 290 -6.60 -9.50 16.90
CA SER A 290 -6.75 -8.59 18.02
C SER A 290 -5.56 -7.63 18.07
N LYS A 291 -5.86 -6.33 17.99
CA LYS A 291 -4.90 -5.21 18.16
C LYS A 291 -4.58 -4.90 19.62
N ALA A 292 -5.26 -5.56 20.57
CA ALA A 292 -5.33 -5.11 21.96
C ALA A 292 -4.25 -5.72 22.88
N ALA A 293 -3.52 -6.74 22.43
CA ALA A 293 -2.50 -7.42 23.23
C ALA A 293 -1.34 -7.89 22.35
N GLU A 294 -0.57 -6.93 21.83
CA GLU A 294 0.64 -7.21 21.08
C GLU A 294 1.81 -7.40 22.06
N ALA A 295 2.28 -8.63 22.23
CA ALA A 295 3.54 -8.87 22.93
C ALA A 295 4.67 -8.10 22.23
N GLU A 296 5.61 -7.52 22.97
CA GLU A 296 6.76 -6.84 22.36
C GLU A 296 7.65 -7.82 21.60
N LEU A 297 8.38 -7.33 20.60
CA LEU A 297 9.43 -8.10 19.96
C LEU A 297 10.63 -8.25 20.93
N PRO A 298 11.31 -9.40 20.94
CA PRO A 298 12.43 -9.64 21.86
C PRO A 298 13.66 -8.77 21.57
N ALA A 299 13.73 -8.18 20.38
CA ALA A 299 14.79 -7.29 19.93
C ALA A 299 14.29 -6.38 18.79
N ARG A 300 15.02 -5.31 18.48
CA ARG A 300 14.69 -4.40 17.37
C ARG A 300 14.78 -5.13 16.03
N ILE A 301 13.95 -4.73 15.08
CA ILE A 301 14.09 -5.17 13.68
C ILE A 301 15.30 -4.45 13.07
N ASP A 302 16.23 -5.20 12.50
CA ASP A 302 17.38 -4.68 11.76
C ASP A 302 17.04 -4.50 10.29
N ARG A 303 16.36 -5.49 9.70
CA ARG A 303 16.14 -5.57 8.25
C ARG A 303 14.87 -6.35 7.93
N LEU A 304 14.23 -5.95 6.82
CA LEU A 304 13.15 -6.69 6.17
C LEU A 304 13.56 -7.09 4.74
N TRP A 305 13.15 -8.27 4.31
CA TRP A 305 13.30 -8.73 2.93
C TRP A 305 12.12 -9.59 2.48
N TYR A 306 11.98 -9.75 1.17
CA TYR A 306 11.01 -10.68 0.60
C TYR A 306 11.59 -12.09 0.55
N ILE A 307 10.73 -13.08 0.75
CA ILE A 307 11.07 -14.49 0.63
C ILE A 307 10.13 -15.19 -0.36
N ASN A 308 10.62 -16.27 -0.97
CA ASN A 308 9.74 -17.22 -1.65
C ASN A 308 8.99 -18.10 -0.62
N PRO A 309 8.01 -18.92 -1.03
CA PRO A 309 7.29 -19.82 -0.13
C PRO A 309 8.17 -20.81 0.65
N TYR A 310 9.41 -21.04 0.23
CA TYR A 310 10.38 -21.94 0.86
C TYR A 310 11.30 -21.23 1.87
N GLY A 311 11.11 -19.94 2.12
CA GLY A 311 11.90 -19.17 3.08
C GLY A 311 13.20 -18.58 2.54
N GLN A 312 13.48 -18.73 1.24
CA GLN A 312 14.70 -18.18 0.64
C GLN A 312 14.48 -16.70 0.31
N GLU A 313 15.47 -15.86 0.63
CA GLU A 313 15.45 -14.44 0.27
C GLU A 313 15.37 -14.26 -1.26
N ILE A 314 14.46 -13.41 -1.71
CA ILE A 314 14.27 -13.04 -3.10
C ILE A 314 14.30 -11.52 -3.27
N ARG A 315 14.74 -11.06 -4.44
CA ARG A 315 14.73 -9.65 -4.82
C ARG A 315 13.71 -9.42 -5.92
N ILE A 316 12.71 -8.62 -5.61
CA ILE A 316 11.58 -8.36 -6.50
C ILE A 316 11.70 -6.95 -7.07
N GLY A 317 11.36 -6.80 -8.35
CA GLY A 317 11.23 -5.48 -9.00
C GLY A 317 10.00 -4.74 -8.50
N ALA A 318 10.14 -3.43 -8.27
CA ALA A 318 8.98 -2.59 -8.06
C ALA A 318 8.11 -2.52 -9.31
N ASN A 319 6.82 -2.27 -9.11
CA ASN A 319 5.88 -2.03 -10.20
C ASN A 319 6.37 -0.86 -11.09
N PRO A 320 6.49 -1.05 -12.42
CA PRO A 320 6.87 0.01 -13.34
C PRO A 320 6.00 1.28 -13.25
N LEU A 321 4.71 1.16 -12.93
CA LEU A 321 3.82 2.31 -12.70
C LEU A 321 4.24 3.13 -11.48
N VAL A 322 4.74 2.47 -10.43
CA VAL A 322 5.28 3.14 -9.23
C VAL A 322 6.56 3.90 -9.58
N LEU A 323 7.48 3.28 -10.34
CA LEU A 323 8.70 3.94 -10.80
C LEU A 323 8.39 5.14 -11.71
N GLY A 324 7.40 5.00 -12.61
CA GLY A 324 6.90 6.09 -13.44
C GLY A 324 6.27 7.23 -12.63
N ALA A 325 5.53 6.91 -11.56
CA ALA A 325 4.97 7.91 -10.65
C ALA A 325 6.07 8.66 -9.89
N LEU A 326 7.09 7.96 -9.38
CA LEU A 326 8.25 8.56 -8.71
C LEU A 326 9.08 9.44 -9.64
N HIS A 327 9.33 9.01 -10.88
CA HIS A 327 10.04 9.82 -11.87
C HIS A 327 9.34 11.16 -12.14
N ASN A 328 8.01 11.17 -12.14
CA ASN A 328 7.20 12.35 -12.38
C ASN A 328 6.79 13.07 -11.09
N ALA A 329 7.30 12.66 -9.92
CA ALA A 329 6.96 13.25 -8.64
C ALA A 329 7.76 14.53 -8.38
N GLN A 330 7.12 15.48 -7.71
CA GLN A 330 7.81 16.59 -7.03
C GLN A 330 8.06 16.24 -5.56
N ALA A 331 7.21 15.39 -4.99
CA ALA A 331 7.23 15.05 -3.58
C ALA A 331 6.89 13.59 -3.32
N VAL A 332 7.51 13.06 -2.27
CA VAL A 332 7.21 11.76 -1.69
C VAL A 332 6.78 11.95 -0.25
N ILE A 333 5.73 11.24 0.16
CA ILE A 333 5.25 11.21 1.54
C ILE A 333 5.31 9.75 2.01
N TYR A 334 5.99 9.50 3.12
CA TYR A 334 5.88 8.27 3.89
C TYR A 334 4.80 8.52 4.94
N SER A 335 3.61 7.96 4.71
CA SER A 335 2.43 8.16 5.56
C SER A 335 2.56 7.40 6.87
N ILE A 336 1.65 7.69 7.81
CA ILE A 336 1.48 6.90 9.04
C ILE A 336 1.09 5.46 8.74
N GLY A 337 1.52 4.54 9.60
CA GLY A 337 1.33 3.10 9.51
C GLY A 337 2.52 2.36 10.11
N SER A 338 2.37 1.06 10.33
CA SER A 338 3.44 0.23 10.89
C SER A 338 4.66 0.24 9.97
N LEU A 339 5.83 0.59 10.53
CA LEU A 339 6.99 0.94 9.73
C LEU A 339 7.43 -0.23 8.85
N TYR A 340 7.56 -1.42 9.42
CA TYR A 340 8.11 -2.58 8.75
C TYR A 340 7.06 -3.35 7.95
N THR A 341 5.78 -3.24 8.25
CA THR A 341 4.75 -4.04 7.57
C THR A 341 3.89 -3.23 6.60
N SER A 342 3.93 -1.90 6.68
CA SER A 342 3.22 -1.00 5.75
C SER A 342 4.14 -0.20 4.82
N ILE A 343 5.23 0.37 5.34
CA ILE A 343 6.04 1.33 4.57
C ILE A 343 7.24 0.64 3.94
N VAL A 344 8.11 0.03 4.77
CA VAL A 344 9.35 -0.62 4.34
C VAL A 344 9.16 -1.69 3.25
N PRO A 345 8.10 -2.52 3.21
CA PRO A 345 7.94 -3.52 2.16
C PRO A 345 7.89 -2.91 0.75
N SER A 346 7.37 -1.68 0.63
CA SER A 346 7.36 -0.95 -0.64
C SER A 346 8.73 -0.31 -0.97
N LEU A 347 9.59 -0.09 0.03
CA LEU A 347 10.88 0.61 -0.13
C LEU A 347 12.04 -0.32 -0.49
N VAL A 348 11.98 -1.59 -0.06
CA VAL A 348 13.03 -2.59 -0.32
C VAL A 348 13.00 -3.13 -1.76
N LEU A 349 11.98 -2.80 -2.54
CA LEU A 349 11.79 -3.28 -3.91
C LEU A 349 12.78 -2.65 -4.89
N LYS A 350 13.37 -3.48 -5.75
CA LYS A 350 14.42 -3.06 -6.69
C LYS A 350 13.95 -1.86 -7.52
N GLY A 351 14.77 -0.82 -7.53
CA GLY A 351 14.54 0.43 -8.27
C GLY A 351 14.00 1.58 -7.41
N ILE A 352 13.35 1.29 -6.27
CA ILE A 352 12.73 2.33 -5.43
C ILE A 352 13.76 3.27 -4.82
N GLY A 353 14.84 2.74 -4.24
CA GLY A 353 15.87 3.58 -3.62
C GLY A 353 16.55 4.53 -4.59
N ALA A 354 16.89 4.05 -5.79
CA ALA A 354 17.46 4.90 -6.84
C ALA A 354 16.47 5.98 -7.31
N ALA A 355 15.19 5.62 -7.44
CA ALA A 355 14.13 6.57 -7.80
C ALA A 355 13.91 7.63 -6.71
N LEU A 356 13.95 7.22 -5.43
CA LEU A 356 13.84 8.12 -4.28
C LEU A 356 15.04 9.06 -4.20
N ALA A 357 16.28 8.55 -4.32
CA ALA A 357 17.49 9.36 -4.23
C ALA A 357 17.61 10.43 -5.34
N ASN A 358 16.76 10.37 -6.38
CA ASN A 358 16.75 11.33 -7.47
C ASN A 358 16.52 12.78 -6.93
N PRO A 359 17.44 13.73 -7.19
CA PRO A 359 17.31 15.13 -6.79
C PRO A 359 16.09 15.84 -7.40
N ALA A 360 15.49 15.30 -8.46
CA ALA A 360 14.27 15.84 -9.06
C ALA A 360 13.06 15.80 -8.09
N ILE A 361 13.07 14.88 -7.12
CA ILE A 361 12.12 14.83 -6.00
C ILE A 361 12.66 15.72 -4.88
N ARG A 362 12.15 16.95 -4.84
CA ARG A 362 12.66 18.02 -3.96
C ARG A 362 12.36 17.75 -2.50
N THR A 363 11.19 17.19 -2.22
CA THR A 363 10.66 17.02 -0.87
C THR A 363 10.27 15.57 -0.62
N LYS A 364 10.81 15.00 0.44
CA LYS A 364 10.57 13.64 0.93
C LYS A 364 10.20 13.73 2.39
N ILE A 365 8.93 13.52 2.69
CA ILE A 365 8.30 13.87 3.97
C ILE A 365 7.95 12.58 4.70
N LEU A 366 8.50 12.38 5.89
CA LEU A 366 8.08 11.33 6.80
C LEU A 366 7.04 11.90 7.78
N ILE A 367 5.85 11.31 7.83
CA ILE A 367 4.86 11.62 8.87
C ILE A 367 4.96 10.53 9.92
N LEU A 368 5.39 10.88 11.14
CA LEU A 368 5.57 9.92 12.22
C LEU A 368 4.24 9.42 12.78
N ASN A 369 4.22 8.16 13.25
CA ASN A 369 3.08 7.60 13.95
C ASN A 369 2.80 8.36 15.25
N SER A 370 1.52 8.36 15.66
CA SER A 370 1.08 8.94 16.93
C SER A 370 1.52 8.14 18.15
N THR A 371 1.78 6.85 17.97
CA THR A 371 2.27 5.93 18.98
C THR A 371 3.25 4.96 18.34
N LEU A 372 4.24 4.50 19.12
CA LEU A 372 5.07 3.36 18.74
C LEU A 372 4.24 2.07 18.77
N ASP A 373 4.56 1.15 17.87
CA ASP A 373 4.04 -0.22 17.83
C ASP A 373 5.16 -1.20 18.13
N ARG A 374 4.84 -2.50 18.27
CA ARG A 374 5.85 -3.53 18.58
C ARG A 374 6.97 -3.65 17.55
N GLU A 375 6.76 -3.19 16.31
CA GLU A 375 7.77 -3.24 15.24
C GLU A 375 8.89 -2.21 15.47
N THR A 376 8.59 -1.14 16.20
CA THR A 376 9.45 0.03 16.38
C THR A 376 10.14 0.04 17.76
N GLY A 377 10.44 -1.17 18.24
CA GLY A 377 11.34 -1.48 19.35
C GLY A 377 10.63 -1.93 20.63
N PRO A 378 11.25 -2.81 21.44
CA PRO A 378 10.76 -3.11 22.78
C PRO A 378 10.81 -1.85 23.65
N SER A 379 10.01 -1.80 24.71
CA SER A 379 9.94 -0.64 25.63
C SER A 379 11.31 -0.27 26.24
N SER A 380 12.25 -1.21 26.28
CA SER A 380 13.63 -0.98 26.74
C SER A 380 14.48 -0.16 25.77
N ALA A 381 14.14 -0.16 24.47
CA ALA A 381 14.85 0.54 23.42
C ALA A 381 13.88 1.00 22.32
N PRO A 382 13.00 1.99 22.59
CA PRO A 382 12.02 2.48 21.62
C PRO A 382 12.68 3.28 20.48
N TYR A 383 12.10 3.26 19.30
CA TYR A 383 12.58 4.07 18.17
C TYR A 383 12.41 5.57 18.42
N SER A 384 13.46 6.33 18.12
CA SER A 384 13.44 7.78 17.91
C SER A 384 13.03 8.13 16.47
N ALA A 385 12.73 9.41 16.21
CA ALA A 385 12.50 9.91 14.86
C ALA A 385 13.69 9.63 13.91
N LEU A 386 14.92 9.69 14.43
CA LEU A 386 16.11 9.38 13.63
C LEU A 386 16.16 7.89 13.27
N ASP A 387 15.73 6.99 14.16
CA ASP A 387 15.65 5.55 13.86
C ASP A 387 14.66 5.28 12.72
N PHE A 388 13.50 5.95 12.69
CA PHE A 388 12.56 5.86 11.56
C PHE A 388 13.18 6.33 10.25
N VAL A 389 13.88 7.47 10.28
CA VAL A 389 14.60 8.02 9.11
C VAL A 389 15.66 7.03 8.63
N ALA A 390 16.45 6.47 9.55
CA ALA A 390 17.49 5.50 9.24
C ALA A 390 16.89 4.21 8.64
N ALA A 391 15.79 3.69 9.19
CA ALA A 391 15.11 2.53 8.66
C ALA A 391 14.62 2.73 7.21
N ILE A 392 14.02 3.89 6.90
CA ILE A 392 13.60 4.25 5.53
C ILE A 392 14.79 4.35 4.58
N ALA A 393 15.85 5.03 4.99
CA ALA A 393 17.07 5.18 4.19
C ALA A 393 17.76 3.83 3.94
N ASN A 394 17.84 2.97 4.96
CA ASN A 394 18.41 1.63 4.87
C ASN A 394 17.58 0.73 3.94
N ALA A 395 16.25 0.75 4.06
CA ALA A 395 15.36 0.01 3.18
C ALA A 395 15.54 0.45 1.71
N ALA A 396 15.62 1.76 1.47
CA ALA A 396 15.87 2.32 0.16
C ALA A 396 17.26 1.93 -0.38
N ALA A 397 18.32 1.96 0.43
CA ALA A 397 19.66 1.50 0.04
C ALA A 397 19.69 -0.01 -0.28
N ASN A 398 19.00 -0.83 0.52
CA ASN A 398 18.88 -2.28 0.32
C ASN A 398 18.26 -2.63 -1.04
N SER A 399 17.32 -1.81 -1.51
CA SER A 399 16.71 -1.97 -2.84
C SER A 399 17.72 -1.83 -4.00
N GLN A 400 18.88 -1.22 -3.75
CA GLN A 400 19.92 -0.96 -4.74
C GLN A 400 21.07 -1.97 -4.70
N GLY A 401 21.03 -2.98 -3.82
CA GLY A 401 22.17 -3.87 -3.63
C GLY A 401 23.01 -3.58 -2.39
N VAL A 402 22.78 -2.46 -1.72
CA VAL A 402 23.64 -1.98 -0.63
C VAL A 402 23.05 -2.40 0.71
N PHE A 403 23.73 -3.33 1.39
CA PHE A 403 23.31 -3.86 2.70
C PHE A 403 24.05 -3.26 3.88
N VAL A 404 24.95 -2.30 3.62
CA VAL A 404 25.59 -1.50 4.66
C VAL A 404 24.61 -0.40 5.08
N PRO A 405 24.46 -0.14 6.39
CA PRO A 405 23.66 0.98 6.87
C PRO A 405 24.10 2.29 6.23
N VAL A 406 23.12 3.10 5.82
CA VAL A 406 23.36 4.43 5.27
C VAL A 406 23.97 5.32 6.35
N GLY A 407 25.14 5.89 6.07
CA GLY A 407 25.77 6.84 6.98
C GLY A 407 24.89 8.07 7.22
N ARG A 408 25.11 8.74 8.36
CA ARG A 408 24.27 9.87 8.80
C ARG A 408 24.12 10.98 7.73
N GLU A 409 25.18 11.27 6.98
CA GLU A 409 25.15 12.26 5.90
C GLU A 409 24.28 11.86 4.70
N GLY A 410 24.08 10.55 4.49
CA GLY A 410 23.28 10.01 3.38
C GLY A 410 21.77 9.97 3.65
N LEU A 411 21.34 10.16 4.90
CA LEU A 411 19.93 10.06 5.30
C LEU A 411 19.05 11.08 4.58
N ARG A 412 19.58 12.29 4.37
CA ARG A 412 18.88 13.40 3.69
C ARG A 412 18.49 13.08 2.24
N ALA A 413 19.19 12.15 1.59
CA ALA A 413 18.85 11.73 0.23
C ALA A 413 17.47 11.05 0.17
N TYR A 414 17.03 10.43 1.27
CA TYR A 414 15.78 9.67 1.35
C TYR A 414 14.70 10.35 2.19
N VAL A 415 15.06 11.12 3.21
CA VAL A 415 14.10 11.90 4.02
C VAL A 415 14.61 13.31 4.20
N THR A 416 13.80 14.30 3.82
CA THR A 416 14.15 15.73 3.90
C THR A 416 13.41 16.44 5.02
N HIS A 417 12.20 15.98 5.34
CA HIS A 417 11.35 16.58 6.35
C HIS A 417 10.71 15.49 7.20
N VAL A 418 10.55 15.76 8.49
CA VAL A 418 9.85 14.91 9.45
C VAL A 418 8.71 15.73 10.07
N ILE A 419 7.48 15.30 9.83
CA ILE A 419 6.29 15.85 10.48
C ILE A 419 5.96 14.96 11.67
N HIS A 420 5.77 15.58 12.84
CA HIS A 420 5.57 14.84 14.08
C HIS A 420 4.55 15.47 15.01
N LEU A 421 3.92 14.63 15.83
CA LEU A 421 3.15 15.03 17.00
C LEU A 421 4.05 15.10 18.24
N GLN A 422 3.53 15.70 19.30
CA GLN A 422 4.13 15.62 20.63
C GLN A 422 3.05 15.17 21.61
N GLY A 423 3.23 13.99 22.19
CA GLY A 423 2.28 13.39 23.12
C GLY A 423 2.85 12.16 23.83
N PRO A 424 2.10 11.58 24.77
CA PRO A 424 2.50 10.30 25.36
C PRO A 424 2.56 9.22 24.28
N GLY A 425 3.64 8.43 24.26
CA GLY A 425 3.84 7.34 23.31
C GLY A 425 4.33 7.74 21.91
N THR A 426 4.39 9.04 21.57
CA THR A 426 4.95 9.49 20.29
C THR A 426 6.47 9.27 20.26
N PRO A 427 7.08 8.96 19.10
CA PRO A 427 8.53 8.84 18.98
C PRO A 427 9.27 10.09 19.47
N VAL A 428 10.42 9.90 20.11
CA VAL A 428 11.27 11.03 20.57
C VAL A 428 11.87 11.72 19.34
N VAL A 429 11.75 13.05 19.29
CA VAL A 429 12.25 13.86 18.16
C VAL A 429 13.28 14.85 18.68
N ASP A 430 14.55 14.61 18.36
CA ASP A 430 15.62 15.59 18.53
C ASP A 430 15.73 16.46 17.27
N ARG A 431 15.26 17.71 17.36
CA ARG A 431 15.24 18.63 16.22
C ARG A 431 16.62 19.16 15.87
N GLU A 432 17.51 19.29 16.86
CA GLU A 432 18.86 19.79 16.67
C GLU A 432 19.70 18.74 15.93
N GLU A 433 19.55 17.48 16.33
CA GLU A 433 20.18 16.34 15.66
C GLU A 433 19.70 16.22 14.21
N LEU A 434 18.38 16.25 13.96
CA LEU A 434 17.83 16.18 12.61
C LEU A 434 18.27 17.37 11.74
N ARG A 435 18.29 18.58 12.31
CA ARG A 435 18.76 19.79 11.60
C ARG A 435 20.24 19.69 11.24
N GLY A 436 21.08 19.13 12.11
CA GLY A 436 22.49 18.87 11.83
C GLY A 436 22.72 17.93 10.63
N LEU A 437 21.73 17.08 10.32
CA LEU A 437 21.71 16.18 9.16
C LEU A 437 21.03 16.81 7.92
N GLY A 438 20.59 18.07 8.03
CA GLY A 438 19.86 18.78 6.98
C GLY A 438 18.42 18.26 6.76
N ILE A 439 17.83 17.68 7.81
CA ILE A 439 16.44 17.19 7.85
C ILE A 439 15.62 18.14 8.72
N GLU A 440 14.56 18.72 8.16
CA GLU A 440 13.72 19.68 8.88
C GLU A 440 12.60 18.96 9.66
N ALA A 441 12.47 19.26 10.95
CA ALA A 441 11.44 18.70 11.81
C ALA A 441 10.31 19.71 12.06
N ILE A 442 9.09 19.37 11.64
CA ILE A 442 7.90 20.21 11.77
C ILE A 442 6.96 19.57 12.78
N ARG A 443 6.64 20.31 13.84
CA ARG A 443 5.67 19.87 14.85
C ARG A 443 4.27 20.30 14.44
N VAL A 444 3.34 19.37 14.52
CA VAL A 444 1.90 19.61 14.34
C VAL A 444 1.18 19.31 15.65
N TYR A 445 0.10 20.03 15.92
CA TYR A 445 -0.75 19.76 17.06
C TYR A 445 -1.70 18.61 16.75
N GLY A 446 -2.04 17.83 17.76
CA GLY A 446 -2.98 16.74 17.61
C GLY A 446 -4.24 16.93 18.42
N ARG A 447 -5.30 16.24 18.03
CA ARG A 447 -6.56 16.15 18.75
C ARG A 447 -6.60 14.85 19.55
N ARG A 448 -7.23 14.91 20.73
CA ARG A 448 -7.57 13.74 21.53
C ARG A 448 -9.08 13.54 21.41
N ASP A 449 -9.48 12.37 20.94
CA ASP A 449 -10.89 11.98 20.98
C ASP A 449 -11.17 11.32 22.35
N GLU A 450 -12.34 11.61 22.93
CA GLU A 450 -12.76 11.02 24.21
C GLU A 450 -12.90 9.50 24.04
N GLY A 451 -12.04 8.73 24.72
CA GLY A 451 -12.03 7.27 24.68
C GLY A 451 -10.82 6.63 23.97
N GLU A 452 -9.99 7.40 23.27
CA GLU A 452 -8.75 6.89 22.65
C GLU A 452 -7.51 7.26 23.47
N GLY A 453 -6.64 6.28 23.73
CA GLY A 453 -5.37 6.47 24.45
C GLY A 453 -4.25 7.15 23.64
N PHE A 454 -4.53 7.56 22.41
CA PHE A 454 -3.54 8.13 21.47
C PHE A 454 -4.02 9.46 20.86
N VAL A 455 -3.07 10.21 20.31
CA VAL A 455 -3.32 11.54 19.72
C VAL A 455 -3.40 11.43 18.20
N ARG A 456 -4.44 11.99 17.58
CA ARG A 456 -4.56 12.05 16.11
C ARG A 456 -4.06 13.37 15.57
N TYR A 457 -3.57 13.39 14.33
CA TYR A 457 -3.18 14.66 13.68
C TYR A 457 -4.39 15.57 13.50
N ASP A 458 -4.24 16.85 13.85
CA ASP A 458 -5.20 17.86 13.43
C ASP A 458 -5.11 18.03 11.91
N GLU A 459 -6.20 17.77 11.20
CA GLU A 459 -6.22 17.79 9.73
C GLU A 459 -5.77 19.14 9.16
N ARG A 460 -6.28 20.25 9.72
CA ARG A 460 -5.93 21.61 9.27
C ARG A 460 -4.45 21.92 9.50
N GLY A 461 -3.93 21.60 10.68
CA GLY A 461 -2.52 21.76 11.02
C GLY A 461 -1.61 20.92 10.11
N LEU A 462 -2.02 19.69 9.79
CA LEU A 462 -1.25 18.81 8.90
C LEU A 462 -1.29 19.30 7.44
N ILE A 463 -2.45 19.74 6.93
CA ILE A 463 -2.56 20.36 5.60
C ILE A 463 -1.61 21.57 5.52
N GLN A 464 -1.64 22.45 6.51
CA GLN A 464 -0.78 23.63 6.53
C GLN A 464 0.72 23.26 6.54
N ALA A 465 1.11 22.26 7.34
CA ALA A 465 2.49 21.78 7.38
C ALA A 465 2.94 21.22 6.03
N LEU A 466 2.08 20.43 5.36
CA LEU A 466 2.35 19.88 4.03
C LEU A 466 2.41 20.99 2.97
N GLU A 467 1.51 21.96 2.98
CA GLU A 467 1.54 23.11 2.07
C GLU A 467 2.82 23.94 2.19
N VAL A 468 3.24 24.23 3.43
CA VAL A 468 4.47 24.97 3.71
C VAL A 468 5.68 24.20 3.18
N THR A 469 5.74 22.89 3.47
CA THR A 469 6.85 22.03 3.04
C THR A 469 6.92 21.91 1.51
N LEU A 470 5.77 21.72 0.86
CA LEU A 470 5.69 21.56 -0.59
C LEU A 470 5.81 22.89 -1.34
N GLY A 471 5.74 24.04 -0.65
CA GLY A 471 5.74 25.40 -1.19
C GLY A 471 4.48 25.76 -1.96
N ARG A 472 3.83 26.90 -1.68
CA ARG A 472 2.68 27.35 -2.48
C ARG A 472 3.09 27.65 -3.93
N ARG A 473 2.23 27.29 -4.89
CA ARG A 473 2.44 27.62 -6.32
C ARG A 473 2.33 29.14 -6.45
N ASP A 474 3.47 29.78 -6.69
CA ASP A 474 3.65 31.19 -7.07
C ASP A 474 3.04 32.23 -6.12
N ARG A 475 3.84 32.69 -5.14
CA ARG A 475 3.82 34.12 -4.85
C ARG A 475 4.35 34.81 -6.10
N VAL A 476 3.49 35.52 -6.83
CA VAL A 476 3.92 36.60 -7.73
C VAL A 476 4.99 37.39 -6.98
N PRO A 477 6.18 37.64 -7.55
CA PRO A 477 7.19 38.43 -6.87
C PRO A 477 6.57 39.79 -6.61
N SER A 478 6.22 40.07 -5.35
CA SER A 478 5.83 41.40 -4.93
C SER A 478 7.05 42.27 -5.22
N ARG A 479 6.97 43.04 -6.31
CA ARG A 479 7.91 44.12 -6.58
C ARG A 479 7.86 45.00 -5.35
N ARG A 480 8.92 44.94 -4.52
CA ARG A 480 9.20 45.97 -3.54
C ARG A 480 9.30 47.28 -4.34
N ASN A 481 8.23 48.05 -4.37
CA ASN A 481 8.30 49.45 -4.72
C ASN A 481 9.01 50.15 -3.56
N THR A 482 10.34 50.19 -3.62
CA THR A 482 11.08 51.26 -2.95
C THR A 482 10.77 52.54 -3.71
N LEU A 483 9.82 53.31 -3.16
CA LEU A 483 9.73 54.74 -3.41
C LEU A 483 11.03 55.35 -2.89
N GLU A 484 11.94 55.72 -3.81
CA GLU A 484 12.99 56.68 -3.52
C GLU A 484 12.31 58.01 -3.18
N GLY A 485 12.47 58.44 -1.93
CA GLY A 485 12.12 59.79 -1.51
C GLY A 485 13.11 60.77 -2.14
N GLY A 486 12.63 61.55 -3.11
CA GLY A 486 13.36 62.69 -3.64
C GLY A 486 13.60 63.73 -2.55
N ARG A 487 14.85 64.18 -2.47
CA ARG A 487 15.23 65.47 -1.89
C ARG A 487 15.30 66.51 -2.99
#